data_AF-A0A522WIG2-F1
#
_entry.id   AF-A0A522WIG2-F1
#
_cell.length_a   1.000
_cell.length_b   1.000
_cell.length_c   1.000
_cell.angle_alpha   90.00
_cell.angle_beta   90.00
_cell.angle_gamma   90.00
#
_symmetry.space_group_name_H-M   'P 1'
#
loop_
_entity.id
_entity.type
_entity.pdbx_description
1 polymer ?
#
loop_
_entity_poly.entity_id
_entity_poly.type
_entity_poly.pdbx_seq_one_letter_code
_entity_poly.pdbx_strand_id
1 'polypeptide(L)'
;VWNLGAGKPQSVNRLVELLGCDKVHIPKRPGEPDCTWADITKLTTELGWAPEVSFEDGVRRIVANIDYWREAPLWDPDSIAKATATWFKYLG
;
A
#
# COMPACT_ATOMS: atom_id res chain seq x y z
N VAL A 1 -2.22 23.15 -8.34
CA VAL A 1 -1.88 21.81 -7.79
C VAL A 1 -3.12 21.25 -7.12
N TRP A 2 -3.49 20.02 -7.47
CA TRP A 2 -4.57 19.24 -6.86
C TRP A 2 -3.98 17.88 -6.45
N ASN A 3 -4.20 17.47 -5.19
CA ASN A 3 -3.79 16.15 -4.72
C ASN A 3 -4.85 15.12 -5.11
N LEU A 4 -4.42 13.99 -5.64
CA LEU A 4 -5.30 12.87 -6.01
C LEU A 4 -5.06 11.70 -5.06
N GLY A 5 -6.14 11.11 -4.53
CA GLY A 5 -6.09 9.96 -3.63
C GLY A 5 -7.43 9.74 -2.92
N ALA A 6 -7.58 8.69 -2.13
CA ALA A 6 -8.89 8.38 -1.53
C ALA A 6 -9.30 9.25 -0.33
N GLY A 7 -8.40 10.11 0.18
CA GLY A 7 -8.61 10.89 1.40
C GLY A 7 -8.80 10.05 2.68
N LYS A 8 -8.58 8.73 2.60
CA LYS A 8 -8.80 7.74 3.66
C LYS A 8 -7.65 6.72 3.68
N PRO A 9 -6.51 7.02 4.33
CA PRO A 9 -5.37 6.10 4.37
C PRO A 9 -5.78 4.77 5.00
N GLN A 10 -5.15 3.68 4.54
CA GLN A 10 -5.42 2.31 4.98
C GLN A 10 -4.14 1.67 5.49
N SER A 11 -4.24 0.84 6.52
CA SER A 11 -3.07 0.10 7.01
C SER A 11 -2.72 -1.05 6.07
N VAL A 12 -1.42 -1.39 5.98
CA VAL A 12 -0.96 -2.59 5.25
C VAL A 12 -1.59 -3.85 5.85
N ASN A 13 -1.78 -3.90 7.17
CA ASN A 13 -2.41 -5.04 7.84
C ASN A 13 -3.87 -5.24 7.38
N ARG A 14 -4.63 -4.15 7.20
CA ARG A 14 -6.00 -4.23 6.68
C ARG A 14 -6.03 -4.75 5.25
N LEU A 15 -5.07 -4.34 4.41
CA LEU A 15 -4.92 -4.90 3.07
C LEU A 15 -4.68 -6.42 3.12
N VAL A 16 -3.73 -6.86 3.95
CA VAL A 16 -3.38 -8.29 4.09
C VAL A 16 -4.58 -9.11 4.60
N GLU A 17 -5.37 -8.59 5.53
CA GLU A 17 -6.63 -9.24 5.98
C GLU A 17 -7.61 -9.46 4.82
N LEU A 18 -7.76 -8.46 3.93
CA LEU A 18 -8.66 -8.55 2.78
C LEU A 18 -8.16 -9.52 1.70
N LEU A 19 -6.85 -9.75 1.61
CA LEU A 19 -6.27 -10.75 0.71
C LEU A 19 -6.51 -12.18 1.20
N GLY A 20 -6.68 -12.38 2.51
CA GLY A 20 -7.04 -13.68 3.09
C GLY A 20 -5.96 -14.76 2.97
N CYS A 21 -4.69 -14.38 2.81
CA CYS A 21 -3.57 -15.29 2.65
C CYS A 21 -2.71 -15.39 3.92
N ASP A 22 -1.84 -16.40 3.97
CA ASP A 22 -0.82 -16.52 5.01
C ASP A 22 0.09 -15.29 5.02
N LYS A 23 0.56 -14.91 6.21
CA LYS A 23 1.40 -13.75 6.41
C LYS A 23 2.55 -14.03 7.37
N VAL A 24 3.67 -13.40 7.11
CA VAL A 24 4.84 -13.35 7.99
C VAL A 24 5.09 -11.89 8.35
N HIS A 25 5.38 -11.65 9.63
CA HIS A 25 5.83 -10.35 10.09
C HIS A 25 7.35 -10.25 9.97
N ILE A 26 7.81 -9.19 9.31
CA ILE A 26 9.23 -8.82 9.21
C ILE A 26 9.48 -7.51 9.96
N PRO A 27 10.74 -7.17 10.29
CA PRO A 27 11.06 -5.90 10.93
C PRO A 27 10.57 -4.70 10.13
N LYS A 28 10.06 -3.69 10.83
CA LYS A 28 9.70 -2.41 10.21
C LYS A 28 10.95 -1.76 9.64
N ARG A 29 10.85 -1.25 8.42
CA ARG A 29 11.95 -0.57 7.74
C ARG A 29 12.21 0.79 8.40
N PRO A 30 13.45 1.12 8.75
CA PRO A 30 13.77 2.41 9.34
C PRO A 30 13.58 3.53 8.33
N GLY A 31 13.06 4.67 8.80
CA GLY A 31 12.78 5.84 7.96
C GLY A 31 11.52 5.75 7.09
N GLU A 32 10.82 4.62 7.06
CA GLU A 32 9.54 4.51 6.35
C GLU A 32 8.44 5.28 7.12
N PRO A 33 7.70 6.20 6.46
CA PRO A 33 6.63 6.93 7.11
C PRO A 33 5.51 6.00 7.58
N ASP A 34 4.93 6.29 8.74
CA ASP A 34 3.81 5.52 9.29
C ASP A 34 2.54 5.62 8.43
N CYS A 35 2.36 6.76 7.76
CA CYS A 35 1.19 7.05 6.97
C CYS A 35 1.53 8.07 5.88
N THR A 36 1.01 7.82 4.67
CA THR A 36 0.90 8.83 3.63
C THR A 36 -0.58 9.12 3.41
N TRP A 37 -0.95 10.40 3.42
CA TRP A 37 -2.34 10.83 3.31
C TRP A 37 -2.47 12.00 2.33
N ALA A 38 -3.14 11.76 1.21
CA ALA A 38 -3.55 12.80 0.30
C ALA A 38 -4.77 13.57 0.85
N ASP A 39 -4.59 14.82 1.26
CA ASP A 39 -5.71 15.75 1.47
C ASP A 39 -6.29 16.16 0.13
N ILE A 40 -7.51 15.69 -0.14
CA ILE A 40 -8.24 15.88 -1.39
C ILE A 40 -9.27 17.01 -1.33
N THR A 41 -9.31 17.80 -0.25
CA THR A 41 -10.32 18.84 -0.04
C THR A 41 -10.44 19.75 -1.26
N LYS A 42 -9.32 20.27 -1.77
CA LYS A 42 -9.30 21.15 -2.94
C LYS A 42 -9.84 20.48 -4.21
N LEU A 43 -9.45 19.22 -4.45
CA LEU A 43 -9.86 18.46 -5.63
C LEU A 43 -11.37 18.19 -5.60
N THR A 44 -11.92 17.84 -4.43
CA THR A 44 -13.35 17.63 -4.24
C THR A 44 -14.16 18.92 -4.33
N THR A 45 -13.70 20.03 -3.73
CA THR A 45 -14.47 21.28 -3.72
C THR A 45 -14.47 22.00 -5.07
N GLU A 46 -13.35 21.98 -5.79
CA GLU A 46 -13.22 22.75 -7.04
C GLU A 46 -13.66 21.97 -8.27
N LEU A 47 -13.48 20.63 -8.27
CA LEU A 47 -13.71 19.80 -9.45
C LEU A 47 -14.82 18.75 -9.23
N GLY A 48 -15.42 18.69 -8.04
CA GLY A 48 -16.46 17.71 -7.72
C GLY A 48 -15.97 16.27 -7.70
N TRP A 49 -14.66 16.06 -7.70
CA TRP A 49 -14.07 14.72 -7.73
C TRP A 49 -14.25 14.01 -6.38
N ALA A 50 -14.62 12.74 -6.43
CA ALA A 50 -14.68 11.86 -5.27
C ALA A 50 -14.32 10.42 -5.68
N PRO A 51 -13.70 9.62 -4.78
CA PRO A 51 -13.47 8.21 -5.05
C PRO A 51 -14.81 7.45 -5.06
N GLU A 52 -15.09 6.74 -6.14
CA GLU A 52 -16.34 5.96 -6.29
C GLU A 52 -16.20 4.50 -5.87
N VAL A 53 -14.97 3.97 -5.85
CA VAL A 53 -14.67 2.59 -5.47
C VAL A 53 -14.14 2.59 -4.05
N SER A 54 -14.79 1.81 -3.17
CA SER A 54 -14.30 1.60 -1.81
C SER A 54 -12.97 0.85 -1.81
N PHE A 55 -12.24 0.90 -0.69
CA PHE A 55 -10.99 0.16 -0.57
C PHE A 55 -11.22 -1.35 -0.70
N GLU A 56 -12.21 -1.89 0.01
CA GLU A 56 -12.60 -3.29 -0.04
C GLU A 56 -12.99 -3.72 -1.46
N ASP A 57 -13.78 -2.91 -2.17
CA ASP A 57 -14.22 -3.23 -3.54
C ASP A 57 -13.04 -3.22 -4.50
N GLY A 58 -12.13 -2.26 -4.36
CA GLY A 58 -10.89 -2.19 -5.13
C GLY A 58 -10.02 -3.44 -4.93
N VAL A 59 -9.81 -3.85 -3.68
CA VAL A 59 -9.03 -5.06 -3.35
C VAL A 59 -9.70 -6.32 -3.93
N ARG A 60 -11.02 -6.47 -3.80
CA ARG A 60 -11.75 -7.61 -4.40
C ARG A 60 -11.58 -7.67 -5.92
N ARG A 61 -11.61 -6.52 -6.60
CA ARG A 61 -11.37 -6.45 -8.06
C ARG A 61 -9.94 -6.84 -8.42
N ILE A 62 -8.95 -6.44 -7.63
CA ILE A 62 -7.55 -6.85 -7.82
C ILE A 62 -7.40 -8.37 -7.67
N VAL A 63 -7.94 -8.95 -6.59
CA VAL A 63 -7.87 -10.39 -6.34
C VAL A 63 -8.54 -11.20 -7.46
N ALA A 64 -9.68 -10.73 -7.97
CA ALA A 64 -10.35 -11.35 -9.12
C ALA A 64 -9.50 -11.35 -10.41
N ASN A 65 -8.47 -10.50 -10.48
CA ASN A 65 -7.55 -10.38 -11.62
C ASN A 65 -6.10 -10.67 -11.20
N ILE A 66 -5.88 -11.42 -10.12
CA ILE A 66 -4.55 -11.60 -9.52
C ILE A 66 -3.55 -12.24 -10.49
N ASP A 67 -4.03 -13.01 -11.47
CA ASP A 67 -3.23 -13.64 -12.52
C ASP A 67 -2.44 -12.63 -13.36
N TYR A 68 -2.84 -11.35 -13.38
CA TYR A 68 -2.09 -10.29 -14.02
C TYR A 68 -0.64 -10.18 -13.48
N TRP A 69 -0.40 -10.58 -12.23
CA TRP A 69 0.92 -10.55 -11.57
C TRP A 69 1.62 -11.90 -11.53
N ARG A 70 1.20 -12.88 -12.34
CA ARG A 70 1.79 -14.23 -12.33
C ARG A 70 3.31 -14.25 -12.53
N GLU A 71 3.81 -13.34 -13.38
CA GLU A 71 5.24 -13.23 -13.69
C GLU A 71 5.98 -12.20 -12.82
N ALA A 72 5.30 -11.62 -11.81
CA ALA A 72 5.93 -10.65 -10.93
C ALA A 72 6.94 -11.36 -10.01
N PRO A 73 8.14 -10.77 -9.78
CA PRO A 73 9.10 -11.35 -8.86
C PRO A 73 8.52 -11.38 -7.44
N LEU A 74 8.64 -12.54 -6.79
CA LEU A 74 8.24 -12.71 -5.41
C LEU A 74 9.38 -12.35 -4.46
N TRP A 75 9.01 -11.82 -3.30
CA TRP A 75 9.92 -11.43 -2.24
C TRP A 75 9.77 -12.39 -1.07
N ASP A 76 10.89 -12.88 -0.57
CA ASP A 76 11.00 -13.62 0.68
C ASP A 76 11.73 -12.79 1.76
N PRO A 77 11.64 -13.17 3.04
CA PRO A 77 12.29 -12.43 4.13
C PRO A 77 13.80 -12.20 3.93
N ASP A 78 14.53 -13.14 3.34
CA ASP A 78 15.99 -13.04 3.14
C ASP A 78 16.30 -12.03 2.03
N SER A 79 15.58 -12.10 0.91
CA SER A 79 15.69 -11.16 -0.21
C SER A 79 15.35 -9.73 0.21
N ILE A 80 14.34 -9.55 1.06
CA ILE A 80 13.96 -8.26 1.63
C ILE A 80 15.06 -7.75 2.56
N ALA A 81 15.54 -8.57 3.48
CA ALA A 81 16.61 -8.20 4.41
C ALA A 81 17.86 -7.72 3.66
N LYS A 82 18.25 -8.43 2.59
CA LYS A 82 19.35 -8.04 1.71
C LYS A 82 19.08 -6.70 1.00
N ALA A 83 17.88 -6.53 0.44
CA ALA A 83 17.51 -5.32 -0.29
C ALA A 83 17.42 -4.08 0.60
N THR A 84 17.03 -4.25 1.87
CA THR A 84 16.87 -3.15 2.83
C THR A 84 18.08 -2.94 3.75
N ALA A 85 19.17 -3.71 3.58
CA ALA A 85 20.32 -3.72 4.49
C ALA A 85 20.94 -2.33 4.71
N THR A 86 21.00 -1.50 3.67
CA THR A 86 21.56 -0.15 3.78
C THR A 86 20.68 0.77 4.61
N TRP A 87 19.36 0.56 4.63
CA TRP A 87 18.44 1.37 5.41
C TRP A 87 18.66 1.11 6.91
N PHE A 88 18.78 -0.15 7.32
CA PHE A 88 19.15 -0.49 8.70
C PHE A 88 20.55 0.02 9.08
N LYS A 89 21.51 -0.04 8.15
CA LYS A 89 22.86 0.47 8.40
C LYS A 89 22.89 1.99 8.65
N TYR A 90 22.07 2.76 7.95
CA TYR A 90 22.18 4.23 7.93
C TYR A 90 21.03 4.97 8.61
N LEU A 91 19.87 4.34 8.82
CA LEU A 91 18.65 4.96 9.34
C LEU A 91 18.19 4.38 10.69
N GLY A 92 18.69 3.22 11.12
CA GLY A 92 18.38 2.61 12.43
C GLY A 92 18.15 1.11 12.42
#